data_AF-A0A414Y4H5-F1
#
_entry.id   AF-A0A414Y4H5-F1
#
_cell.length_a   1.000
_cell.length_b   1.000
_cell.length_c   1.000
_cell.angle_alpha   90.00
_cell.angle_beta   90.00
_cell.angle_gamma   90.00
#
_symmetry.space_group_name_H-M   'P 1'
#
loop_
_entity.id
_entity.type
_entity.pdbx_description
1 polymer ?
#
loop_
_entity_poly.entity_id
_entity_poly.type
_entity_poly.pdbx_seq_one_letter_code
_entity_poly.pdbx_strand_id
1 'polypeptide(L)'
;MKLVVFNVGSALCVYAEHQTTRIVFDIGKGNNFSPVNDFLLPLYEKRGEHRLKNRNNRYGISQLIVSHPHKDHISDIQEFDKNFYAHLLTTPNSKSPNGNPQNINWRKITTPDDPDVKYLKRMKIGRNLPLRSFDSEHLKIGYL
;
A
#
# COMPACT_ATOMS: atom_id res chain seq x y z
N MET A 1 -19.47 -3.53 6.15
CA MET A 1 -18.33 -3.01 5.35
C MET A 1 -18.26 -1.51 5.56
N LYS A 2 -17.07 -0.94 5.75
CA LYS A 2 -16.83 0.50 5.80
C LYS A 2 -15.85 0.88 4.69
N LEU A 3 -16.09 2.01 4.05
CA LEU A 3 -15.21 2.58 3.04
C LEU A 3 -15.05 4.07 3.34
N VAL A 4 -13.82 4.54 3.40
CA VAL A 4 -13.49 5.95 3.63
C VAL A 4 -12.62 6.40 2.47
N VAL A 5 -13.13 7.34 1.69
CA VAL A 5 -12.37 8.04 0.66
C VAL A 5 -11.89 9.35 1.27
N PHE A 6 -10.58 9.53 1.40
CA PHE A 6 -10.03 10.72 2.04
C PHE A 6 -10.00 11.90 1.06
N ASN A 7 -10.36 13.08 1.55
CA ASN A 7 -10.12 14.31 0.80
C ASN A 7 -8.66 14.72 0.96
N VAL A 8 -7.80 14.21 0.07
CA VAL A 8 -6.36 14.48 0.02
C VAL A 8 -5.98 15.44 -1.13
N GLY A 9 -6.95 16.18 -1.67
CA GLY A 9 -6.73 17.06 -2.82
C GLY A 9 -6.49 16.29 -4.11
N SER A 10 -5.38 16.57 -4.81
CA SER A 10 -5.01 15.91 -6.07
C SER A 10 -4.39 14.52 -5.91
N ALA A 11 -4.27 14.03 -4.68
CA ALA A 11 -3.73 12.72 -4.34
C ALA A 11 -4.85 11.66 -4.21
N LEU A 12 -4.49 10.40 -3.95
CA LEU A 12 -5.44 9.34 -3.68
C LEU A 12 -5.08 8.55 -2.41
N CYS A 13 -6.06 8.36 -1.55
CA CYS A 13 -6.03 7.37 -0.49
C CYS A 13 -7.46 6.91 -0.17
N VAL A 14 -7.65 5.60 -0.05
CA VAL A 14 -8.93 4.99 0.37
C VAL A 14 -8.66 3.93 1.42
N TYR A 15 -9.43 3.95 2.51
CA TYR A 15 -9.42 2.92 3.53
C TYR A 15 -10.70 2.08 3.45
N ALA A 16 -10.56 0.76 3.35
CA ALA A 16 -11.67 -0.18 3.39
C ALA A 16 -11.52 -1.14 4.57
N GLU A 17 -12.62 -1.41 5.27
CA GLU A 17 -12.68 -2.32 6.40
C GLU A 17 -13.87 -3.28 6.26
N HIS A 18 -13.59 -4.56 6.40
CA HIS A 18 -14.58 -5.61 6.54
C HIS A 18 -14.14 -6.60 7.62
N GLN A 19 -14.85 -6.61 8.75
CA GLN A 19 -14.46 -7.37 9.94
C GLN A 19 -13.02 -7.02 10.37
N THR A 20 -12.12 -8.01 10.41
CA THR A 20 -10.69 -7.84 10.74
C THR A 20 -9.83 -7.53 9.52
N THR A 21 -10.40 -7.53 8.31
CA THR A 21 -9.68 -7.22 7.08
C THR A 21 -9.66 -5.72 6.85
N ARG A 22 -8.45 -5.18 6.73
CA ARG A 22 -8.19 -3.74 6.57
C ARG A 22 -7.32 -3.54 5.33
N ILE A 23 -7.87 -2.85 4.34
CA ILE A 23 -7.24 -2.63 3.03
C ILE A 23 -7.07 -1.14 2.82
N VAL A 24 -5.88 -0.74 2.36
CA VAL A 24 -5.59 0.62 1.94
C VAL A 24 -5.33 0.61 0.44
N PHE A 25 -6.00 1.49 -0.30
CA PHE A 25 -5.76 1.74 -1.71
C PHE A 25 -5.09 3.09 -1.86
N ASP A 26 -3.86 3.08 -2.37
CA ASP A 26 -2.92 4.19 -2.37
C ASP A 26 -2.70 4.82 -0.98
N ILE A 27 -1.66 5.63 -0.86
CA ILE A 27 -1.32 6.31 0.39
C ILE A 27 -0.77 7.72 0.08
N GLY A 28 -1.46 8.40 -0.83
CA GLY A 28 -1.19 9.80 -1.15
C GLY A 28 -1.72 10.73 -0.06
N LYS A 29 -0.94 11.76 0.30
CA LYS A 29 -1.34 12.81 1.25
C LYS A 29 -1.60 14.13 0.56
N GLY A 30 -2.49 14.91 1.16
CA GLY A 30 -2.69 16.32 0.80
C GLY A 30 -1.76 17.22 1.60
N ASN A 31 -1.74 18.52 1.28
CA ASN A 31 -0.91 19.50 1.99
C ASN A 31 -1.23 19.58 3.49
N ASN A 32 -2.50 19.38 3.86
CA ASN A 32 -3.01 19.56 5.23
C ASN A 32 -3.55 18.27 5.85
N PHE A 33 -3.37 17.12 5.19
CA PHE A 33 -3.91 15.83 5.67
C PHE A 33 -3.04 14.66 5.24
N SER A 34 -2.54 13.92 6.22
CA SER A 34 -1.80 12.66 6.12
C SER A 34 -2.74 11.50 6.47
N PRO A 35 -3.06 10.60 5.53
CA PRO A 35 -3.84 9.41 5.85
C PRO A 35 -3.23 8.56 6.97
N VAL A 36 -1.90 8.56 7.10
CA VAL A 36 -1.21 7.82 8.15
C VAL A 36 -1.35 8.51 9.50
N ASN A 37 -0.89 9.77 9.61
CA ASN A 37 -0.78 10.46 10.90
C ASN A 37 -2.12 10.99 11.41
N ASP A 38 -3.00 11.42 10.52
CA ASP A 38 -4.26 12.06 10.90
C ASP A 38 -5.43 11.08 10.99
N PHE A 39 -5.28 9.86 10.46
CA PHE A 39 -6.35 8.85 10.48
C PHE A 39 -5.90 7.45 10.92
N LEU A 40 -5.04 6.77 10.18
CA LEU A 40 -4.73 5.36 10.43
C LEU A 40 -4.11 5.15 11.82
N LEU A 41 -3.12 5.97 12.18
CA LEU A 41 -2.44 5.87 13.47
C LEU A 41 -3.40 6.17 14.63
N PRO A 42 -4.13 7.32 14.67
CA PRO A 42 -5.15 7.57 15.68
C PRO A 42 -6.24 6.50 15.76
N LEU A 43 -6.66 5.93 14.63
CA LEU A 43 -7.66 4.87 14.59
C LEU A 43 -7.17 3.61 15.31
N TYR A 44 -5.96 3.16 15.01
CA TYR A 44 -5.37 1.96 15.61
C TYR A 44 -5.07 2.15 17.09
N GLU A 45 -4.60 3.33 17.48
CA GLU A 45 -4.36 3.69 18.89
C GLU A 45 -5.67 3.73 19.68
N LYS A 46 -6.70 4.41 19.15
CA LYS A 46 -8.02 4.49 19.79
C LYS A 46 -8.68 3.13 19.96
N ARG A 47 -8.39 2.18 19.07
CA ARG A 47 -8.90 0.80 19.13
C ARG A 47 -8.05 -0.14 19.97
N GLY A 48 -6.90 0.31 20.48
CA GLY A 48 -5.99 -0.53 21.25
C GLY A 48 -5.41 -1.69 20.46
N GLU A 49 -5.24 -1.54 19.14
CA GLU A 49 -4.68 -2.58 18.27
C GLU A 49 -3.26 -2.94 18.71
N HIS A 50 -2.88 -4.20 18.58
CA HIS A 50 -1.54 -4.63 18.98
C HIS A 50 -0.51 -4.38 17.87
N ARG A 51 0.67 -3.91 18.28
CA ARG A 51 1.85 -3.81 17.40
C ARG A 51 2.52 -5.18 17.27
N LEU A 52 3.01 -5.46 16.06
CA LEU A 52 3.69 -6.69 15.69
C LEU A 52 5.16 -6.64 16.16
N LYS A 53 5.47 -7.33 17.26
CA LYS A 53 6.84 -7.39 17.83
C LYS A 53 7.90 -7.82 16.81
N ASN A 54 7.58 -8.82 15.98
CA ASN A 54 8.49 -9.39 14.98
C ASN A 54 8.58 -8.58 13.67
N ARG A 55 7.99 -7.37 13.63
CA ARG A 55 7.97 -6.49 12.46
C ARG A 55 8.30 -5.05 12.84
N ASN A 56 9.33 -4.88 13.67
CA ASN A 56 9.79 -3.57 14.15
C ASN A 56 8.71 -2.77 14.90
N ASN A 57 7.87 -3.47 15.68
CA ASN A 57 6.82 -2.87 16.50
C ASN A 57 5.81 -2.01 15.71
N ARG A 58 5.44 -2.46 14.51
CA ARG A 58 4.48 -1.81 13.60
C ARG A 58 3.09 -2.42 13.70
N TYR A 59 2.05 -1.66 13.41
CA TYR A 59 0.68 -2.17 13.29
C TYR A 59 0.49 -3.04 12.05
N GLY A 60 -0.40 -4.03 12.11
CA GLY A 60 -0.73 -4.87 10.96
C GLY A 60 -1.82 -4.26 10.08
N ILE A 61 -1.58 -4.17 8.77
CA ILE A 61 -2.61 -3.90 7.75
C ILE A 61 -2.68 -5.12 6.83
N SER A 62 -3.88 -5.60 6.54
CA SER A 62 -4.08 -6.81 5.73
C SER A 62 -3.50 -6.62 4.32
N GLN A 63 -3.80 -5.48 3.68
CA GLN A 63 -3.27 -5.19 2.36
C GLN A 63 -3.08 -3.68 2.09
N LEU A 64 -1.98 -3.34 1.44
CA LEU A 64 -1.77 -2.05 0.78
C LEU A 64 -1.71 -2.29 -0.73
N ILE A 65 -2.63 -1.67 -1.48
CA ILE A 65 -2.69 -1.71 -2.95
C ILE A 65 -2.23 -0.34 -3.43
N VAL A 66 -1.06 -0.28 -4.07
CA VAL A 66 -0.57 0.93 -4.75
C VAL A 66 -0.94 0.84 -6.22
N SER A 67 -1.80 1.71 -6.73
CA SER A 67 -2.26 1.69 -8.13
C SER A 67 -1.11 1.92 -9.11
N HIS A 68 -0.19 2.82 -8.79
CA HIS A 68 1.07 3.02 -9.49
C HIS A 68 2.01 3.90 -8.65
N PRO A 69 3.33 3.84 -8.88
CA PRO A 69 4.33 4.48 -8.02
C PRO A 69 4.59 5.95 -8.40
N HIS A 70 3.53 6.76 -8.54
CA HIS A 70 3.63 8.22 -8.64
C HIS A 70 3.40 8.87 -7.28
N LYS A 71 3.98 10.05 -7.07
CA LYS A 71 4.02 10.73 -5.77
C LYS A 71 2.64 10.98 -5.15
N ASP A 72 1.66 11.35 -5.95
CA ASP A 72 0.27 11.55 -5.57
C ASP A 72 -0.44 10.26 -5.09
N HIS A 73 0.18 9.09 -5.28
CA HIS A 73 -0.32 7.79 -4.80
C HIS A 73 0.50 7.22 -3.65
N ILE A 74 1.72 7.72 -3.39
CA ILE A 74 2.63 7.14 -2.39
C ILE A 74 3.29 8.18 -1.46
N SER A 75 2.86 9.44 -1.49
CA SER A 75 3.51 10.54 -0.75
C SER A 75 3.51 10.41 0.78
N ASP A 76 2.75 9.47 1.36
CA ASP A 76 2.77 9.17 2.80
C ASP A 76 3.40 7.79 3.11
N ILE A 77 4.06 7.15 2.14
CA ILE A 77 4.61 5.80 2.28
C ILE A 77 5.70 5.69 3.34
N GLN A 78 6.43 6.78 3.61
CA GLN A 78 7.48 6.78 4.64
C GLN A 78 6.90 6.68 6.04
N GLU A 79 5.87 7.48 6.34
CA GLU A 79 5.15 7.39 7.60
C GLU A 79 4.39 6.07 7.72
N PHE A 80 3.88 5.56 6.58
CA PHE A 80 3.28 4.24 6.54
C PHE A 80 4.28 3.15 6.94
N ASP A 81 5.47 3.07 6.31
CA ASP A 81 6.44 2.01 6.61
C ASP A 81 7.00 2.11 8.03
N LYS A 82 7.05 3.32 8.60
CA LYS A 82 7.43 3.56 10.00
C LYS A 82 6.43 2.99 11.00
N ASN A 83 5.13 3.11 10.72
CA ASN A 83 4.06 2.78 11.68
C ASN A 83 3.33 1.47 11.38
N PHE A 84 3.28 1.05 10.13
CA PHE A 84 2.46 -0.04 9.63
C PHE A 84 3.27 -1.06 8.83
N TYR A 85 2.85 -2.32 8.94
CA TYR A 85 3.30 -3.43 8.14
C TYR A 85 2.13 -3.97 7.33
N ALA A 86 2.18 -3.78 6.01
CA ALA A 86 1.25 -4.43 5.09
C ALA A 86 1.63 -5.92 4.95
N HIS A 87 0.72 -6.82 5.31
CA HIS A 87 0.90 -8.27 5.12
C HIS A 87 0.95 -8.61 3.63
N LEU A 88 0.09 -7.98 2.83
CA LEU A 88 0.14 -8.00 1.37
C LEU A 88 0.41 -6.59 0.82
N LEU A 89 1.45 -6.44 0.00
CA LEU A 89 1.78 -5.19 -0.70
C LEU A 89 1.68 -5.41 -2.21
N THR A 90 0.63 -4.86 -2.82
CA THR A 90 0.36 -5.01 -4.26
C THR A 90 0.69 -3.71 -4.98
N THR A 91 1.31 -3.82 -6.16
CA THR A 91 1.43 -2.72 -7.11
C THR A 91 1.28 -3.34 -8.50
N PRO A 92 0.43 -2.80 -9.41
CA PRO A 92 0.31 -3.31 -10.77
C PRO A 92 1.65 -3.57 -11.41
N ASN A 93 1.81 -4.78 -11.93
CA ASN A 93 2.96 -5.27 -12.67
C ASN A 93 2.47 -5.72 -14.06
N SER A 94 3.31 -5.57 -15.08
CA SER A 94 3.02 -6.19 -16.37
C SER A 94 3.27 -7.70 -16.25
N LYS A 95 2.50 -8.57 -16.93
CA LYS A 95 2.94 -9.96 -17.10
C LYS A 95 4.21 -9.96 -17.97
N SER A 96 5.31 -10.56 -17.50
CA SER A 96 6.36 -11.00 -18.41
C SER A 96 6.00 -12.40 -18.88
N PRO A 97 6.19 -12.71 -20.17
CA PRO A 97 5.98 -14.06 -20.70
C PRO A 97 6.82 -15.13 -19.96
N ASN A 98 7.91 -14.71 -19.30
CA ASN A 98 8.96 -15.59 -18.79
C ASN A 98 8.81 -15.93 -17.29
N GLY A 99 7.62 -15.79 -16.71
CA GLY A 99 7.37 -16.19 -15.33
C GLY A 99 8.09 -15.36 -14.27
N ASN A 100 8.63 -14.19 -14.63
CA ASN A 100 9.38 -13.36 -13.69
C ASN A 100 8.39 -12.64 -12.75
N PRO A 101 8.48 -12.81 -11.42
CA PRO A 101 7.52 -12.24 -10.47
C PRO A 101 7.44 -10.71 -10.48
N GLN A 102 8.59 -10.04 -10.59
CA GLN A 102 8.68 -8.60 -10.41
C GLN A 102 8.80 -7.88 -11.75
N ASN A 103 7.66 -7.56 -12.36
CA ASN A 103 7.61 -6.80 -13.61
C ASN A 103 6.93 -5.44 -13.42
N ILE A 104 7.21 -4.77 -12.30
CA ILE A 104 6.98 -3.33 -12.27
C ILE A 104 8.01 -2.74 -13.21
N ASN A 105 7.55 -2.13 -14.30
CA ASN A 105 8.45 -1.50 -15.25
C ASN A 105 8.95 -0.17 -14.66
N TRP A 106 9.96 -0.25 -13.79
CA TRP A 106 10.55 0.91 -13.11
C TRP A 106 11.11 1.96 -14.08
N ARG A 107 11.39 1.59 -15.35
CA ARG A 107 11.84 2.53 -16.40
C ARG A 107 10.73 3.49 -16.83
N LYS A 108 9.46 3.16 -16.61
CA LYS A 108 8.32 4.03 -16.92
C LYS A 108 8.06 5.10 -15.84
N ILE A 109 8.74 5.01 -14.70
CA ILE A 109 8.62 6.00 -13.64
C ILE A 109 9.54 7.16 -14.00
N THR A 110 8.95 8.32 -14.21
CA THR A 110 9.67 9.54 -14.61
C THR A 110 10.52 10.14 -13.47
N THR A 111 10.26 9.72 -12.22
CA THR A 111 10.97 10.18 -11.02
C THR A 111 11.57 9.00 -10.22
N PRO A 112 12.50 8.21 -10.80
CA PRO A 112 13.00 6.99 -10.17
C PRO A 112 13.81 7.23 -8.89
N ASP A 113 14.31 8.45 -8.72
CA ASP A 113 15.12 8.91 -7.58
C ASP A 113 14.32 9.49 -6.42
N ASP A 114 13.00 9.65 -6.60
CA ASP A 114 12.12 10.15 -5.55
C ASP A 114 12.23 9.27 -4.29
N PRO A 115 12.43 9.86 -3.09
CA PRO A 115 12.52 9.11 -1.85
C PRO A 115 11.36 8.15 -1.61
N ASP A 116 10.13 8.52 -1.97
CA ASP A 116 8.95 7.70 -1.75
C ASP A 116 8.99 6.44 -2.63
N VAL A 117 9.46 6.58 -3.88
CA VAL A 117 9.70 5.45 -4.79
C VAL A 117 10.78 4.52 -4.23
N LYS A 118 11.86 5.07 -3.66
CA LYS A 118 12.93 4.29 -3.01
C LYS A 118 12.39 3.51 -1.80
N TYR A 119 11.52 4.12 -0.99
CA TYR A 119 10.87 3.47 0.14
C TYR A 119 9.95 2.32 -0.31
N LEU A 120 9.11 2.55 -1.33
CA LEU A 120 8.26 1.50 -1.89
C LEU A 120 9.07 0.31 -2.42
N LYS A 121 10.20 0.56 -3.10
CA LYS A 121 11.13 -0.48 -3.55
C LYS A 121 11.69 -1.28 -2.36
N ARG A 122 12.16 -0.59 -1.31
CA ARG A 122 12.69 -1.23 -0.10
C ARG A 122 11.65 -2.12 0.58
N MET A 123 10.40 -1.66 0.69
CA MET A 123 9.32 -2.45 1.26
C MET A 123 9.12 -3.78 0.51
N LYS A 124 9.42 -3.87 -0.78
CA LYS A 124 9.25 -5.12 -1.53
C LYS A 124 10.36 -6.17 -1.27
N ILE A 125 11.50 -5.77 -0.71
CA ILE A 125 12.64 -6.69 -0.46
C ILE A 125 12.24 -7.74 0.60
N GLY A 126 12.55 -9.00 0.33
CA GLY A 126 12.29 -10.13 1.24
C GLY A 126 10.82 -10.53 1.38
N ARG A 127 9.90 -9.93 0.60
CA ARG A 127 8.49 -10.33 0.53
C ARG A 127 8.30 -11.35 -0.59
N ASN A 128 7.64 -12.47 -0.28
CA ASN A 128 7.16 -13.43 -1.27
C ASN A 128 5.80 -12.95 -1.79
N LEU A 129 5.72 -12.65 -3.09
CA LEU A 129 4.51 -12.19 -3.75
C LEU A 129 3.48 -13.34 -3.82
N PRO A 130 2.18 -13.11 -3.60
CA PRO A 130 1.20 -13.64 -4.51
C PRO A 130 1.21 -12.74 -5.76
N LEU A 131 1.72 -13.27 -6.86
CA LEU A 131 1.60 -12.66 -8.18
C LEU A 131 0.21 -12.92 -8.72
N ARG A 132 -0.64 -11.90 -8.84
CA ARG A 132 -1.85 -12.02 -9.67
C ARG A 132 -2.00 -10.79 -10.53
N SER A 133 -2.12 -11.04 -11.83
CA SER A 133 -2.39 -10.04 -12.86
C SER A 133 -3.90 -9.86 -13.03
N PHE A 134 -4.29 -8.64 -13.36
CA PHE A 134 -5.58 -8.31 -13.94
C PHE A 134 -5.61 -8.68 -15.44
N ASP A 135 -6.80 -9.00 -15.93
CA ASP A 135 -7.23 -9.04 -17.32
C ASP A 135 -8.64 -8.42 -17.30
N SER A 136 -9.00 -7.67 -18.35
CA SER A 136 -10.26 -6.93 -18.53
C SER A 136 -11.54 -7.74 -18.28
N GLU A 137 -11.48 -9.07 -18.26
CA GLU A 137 -12.70 -9.89 -18.26
C GLU A 137 -12.95 -10.70 -16.97
N HIS A 138 -11.98 -10.88 -16.08
CA HIS A 138 -12.15 -11.80 -14.93
C HIS A 138 -11.45 -11.36 -13.63
N LEU A 139 -12.23 -11.21 -12.55
CA LEU A 139 -11.72 -11.03 -11.18
C LEU A 139 -11.79 -12.36 -10.42
N LYS A 140 -10.65 -13.01 -10.17
CA LYS A 140 -10.56 -14.17 -9.26
C LYS A 140 -9.65 -13.88 -8.07
N ILE A 141 -10.28 -13.61 -6.93
CA ILE A 141 -9.62 -13.48 -5.63
C ILE A 141 -9.41 -14.88 -5.07
N GLY A 142 -8.19 -15.21 -4.68
CA GLY A 142 -7.88 -16.46 -4.01
C GLY A 142 -6.82 -16.18 -2.96
N TYR A 143 -7.11 -16.67 -1.77
CA TYR A 143 -6.24 -16.61 -0.61
C TYR A 143 -5.42 -17.91 -0.55
N LEU A 144 -4.25 -17.85 0.09
CA LEU A 144 -3.72 -19.02 0.79
C LEU A 144 -4.46 -19.12 2.12
#